data_AF-A0A172QRJ6-F1
#
_entry.id   AF-A0A172QRJ6-F1
#
_cell.length_a   1.000
_cell.length_b   1.000
_cell.length_c   1.000
_cell.angle_alpha   90.00
_cell.angle_beta   90.00
_cell.angle_gamma   90.00
#
_symmetry.space_group_name_H-M   'P 1'
#
loop_
_entity.id
_entity.type
_entity.pdbx_description
1 polymer ?
#
loop_
_entity_poly.entity_id
_entity_poly.type
_entity_poly.pdbx_seq_one_letter_code
_entity_poly.pdbx_strand_id
1 'polypeptide(L)'
;MTLRCSDINVEPLPGTAKTGAGFVLLEHAGPWSHDILDGGTFDLELTAALKKHLKASNMGLQLLRKPGREGRNVEKHNLFLVFSEASIIEHLELDAPADILDLDLSGPGKNNAQRMDEPMLLICTHSKRDVCCALKGRPLAAAVEPQFGPLHVWEASHTKGHRFAPSMLLMPWNYSYGQLNEAETVQLFQGALANKLFLPGNRGRGTYDARGQVAEIAVAEAFGEAVQPASLQVQLEENSVVVTHPEGRSWSVELDRIEVEGVVSSCGDQPKTGKAWVARQVTELSG
;
A
#
# COMPACT_ATOMS: atom_id res chain seq x y z
N MET A 1 -22.23 -13.62 16.56
CA MET A 1 -21.36 -12.65 15.86
C MET A 1 -20.65 -13.42 14.75
N THR A 2 -20.74 -12.99 13.49
CA THR A 2 -19.99 -13.62 12.39
C THR A 2 -18.51 -13.29 12.58
N LEU A 3 -17.67 -14.32 12.73
CA LEU A 3 -16.22 -14.16 12.83
C LEU A 3 -15.70 -13.43 11.59
N ARG A 4 -14.94 -12.35 11.79
CA ARG A 4 -14.37 -11.57 10.70
C ARG A 4 -12.93 -11.99 10.45
N CYS A 5 -12.47 -12.00 9.19
CA CYS A 5 -11.09 -12.37 8.89
C CYS A 5 -10.09 -11.43 9.58
N SER A 6 -10.42 -10.16 9.71
CA SER A 6 -9.60 -9.14 10.40
C SER A 6 -9.58 -9.23 11.92
N ASP A 7 -10.31 -10.16 12.52
CA ASP A 7 -10.32 -10.37 13.98
C ASP A 7 -9.47 -11.60 14.35
N ILE A 8 -8.83 -12.22 13.37
CA ILE A 8 -7.97 -13.39 13.51
C ILE A 8 -6.54 -12.98 13.17
N ASN A 9 -5.78 -12.63 14.21
CA ASN A 9 -4.40 -12.18 14.07
C ASN A 9 -3.45 -13.32 14.42
N VAL A 10 -3.25 -14.24 13.48
CA VAL A 10 -2.41 -15.45 13.67
C VAL A 10 -1.10 -15.39 12.90
N GLU A 11 -1.00 -14.56 11.87
CA GLU A 11 0.19 -14.46 11.01
C GLU A 11 0.92 -13.12 11.20
N PRO A 12 2.25 -13.09 10.99
CA PRO A 12 3.02 -11.85 11.04
C PRO A 12 2.64 -10.90 9.90
N LEU A 13 2.78 -9.59 10.15
CA LEU A 13 2.53 -8.55 9.15
C LEU A 13 3.66 -8.42 8.11
N PRO A 14 4.97 -8.40 8.49
CA PRO A 14 6.05 -8.27 7.53
C PRO A 14 6.03 -9.35 6.43
N GLY A 15 6.32 -8.96 5.19
CA GLY A 15 6.33 -9.89 4.06
C GLY A 15 4.97 -10.13 3.40
N THR A 16 3.94 -9.39 3.80
CA THR A 16 2.57 -9.59 3.32
C THR A 16 2.07 -8.47 2.40
N ALA A 17 2.92 -7.47 2.10
CA ALA A 17 2.59 -6.41 1.16
C ALA A 17 2.51 -6.95 -0.27
N LYS A 18 1.56 -6.41 -1.06
CA LYS A 18 1.44 -6.78 -2.47
C LYS A 18 2.58 -6.11 -3.24
N THR A 19 3.22 -6.86 -4.14
CA THR A 19 4.26 -6.31 -5.01
C THR A 19 3.68 -5.40 -6.10
N GLY A 20 4.42 -4.36 -6.46
CA GLY A 20 4.08 -3.43 -7.54
C GLY A 20 5.10 -2.30 -7.68
N ALA A 21 5.37 -1.89 -8.92
CA ALA A 21 6.33 -0.81 -9.23
C ALA A 21 5.77 0.60 -9.00
N GLY A 22 4.45 0.75 -9.04
CA GLY A 22 3.78 2.03 -8.89
C GLY A 22 2.27 1.92 -9.09
N PHE A 23 1.60 3.06 -9.00
CA PHE A 23 0.15 3.15 -9.07
C PHE A 23 -0.34 4.34 -9.87
N VAL A 24 -1.41 4.14 -10.62
CA VAL A 24 -2.34 5.19 -11.03
C VAL A 24 -3.43 5.24 -9.96
N LEU A 25 -3.58 6.38 -9.30
CA LEU A 25 -4.62 6.62 -8.31
C LEU A 25 -5.67 7.56 -8.90
N LEU A 26 -6.89 7.08 -9.13
CA LEU A 26 -7.96 7.87 -9.76
C LEU A 26 -9.07 8.13 -8.75
N GLU A 27 -9.41 9.39 -8.50
CA GLU A 27 -10.62 9.75 -7.77
C GLU A 27 -11.86 9.31 -8.55
N HIS A 28 -12.65 8.41 -7.95
CA HIS A 28 -13.86 7.87 -8.55
C HIS A 28 -14.97 7.71 -7.50
N ALA A 29 -15.87 8.69 -7.46
CA ALA A 29 -17.02 8.74 -6.55
C ALA A 29 -18.06 7.64 -6.80
N GLY A 30 -18.12 7.13 -8.03
CA GLY A 30 -19.07 6.09 -8.45
C GLY A 30 -18.93 4.77 -7.70
N PRO A 31 -19.89 3.85 -7.81
CA PRO A 31 -19.84 2.57 -7.12
C PRO A 31 -18.68 1.70 -7.61
N TRP A 32 -17.97 1.07 -6.69
CA TRP A 32 -16.95 0.07 -7.02
C TRP A 32 -17.60 -1.33 -7.05
N SER A 33 -17.31 -2.13 -8.08
CA SER A 33 -17.62 -3.55 -8.18
C SER A 33 -16.66 -4.40 -7.35
N HIS A 34 -16.86 -5.72 -7.26
CA HIS A 34 -16.05 -6.57 -6.38
C HIS A 34 -14.55 -6.51 -6.71
N ASP A 35 -14.20 -6.44 -7.99
CA ASP A 35 -12.88 -6.05 -8.48
C ASP A 35 -13.04 -4.84 -9.40
N ILE A 36 -12.30 -3.75 -9.16
CA ILE A 36 -12.50 -2.49 -9.87
C ILE A 36 -12.30 -2.60 -11.39
N LEU A 37 -11.65 -3.67 -11.87
CA LEU A 37 -11.45 -3.94 -13.29
C LEU A 37 -12.16 -5.25 -13.72
N ASP A 38 -13.36 -5.54 -13.20
CA ASP A 38 -14.19 -6.68 -13.62
C ASP A 38 -15.29 -6.36 -14.65
N GLY A 39 -15.40 -5.11 -15.11
CA GLY A 39 -16.48 -4.67 -16.00
C GLY A 39 -17.73 -4.15 -15.28
N GLY A 40 -17.73 -4.12 -13.94
CA GLY A 40 -18.83 -3.57 -13.14
C GLY A 40 -18.60 -2.16 -12.59
N THR A 41 -17.34 -1.71 -12.48
CA THR A 41 -17.01 -0.31 -12.10
C THR A 41 -16.90 0.56 -13.34
N PHE A 42 -16.13 0.08 -14.31
CA PHE A 42 -16.05 0.61 -15.67
C PHE A 42 -16.71 -0.39 -16.60
N ASP A 43 -17.20 0.05 -17.76
CA ASP A 43 -17.70 -0.90 -18.76
C ASP A 43 -16.60 -1.88 -19.24
N LEU A 44 -17.01 -2.92 -19.97
CA LEU A 44 -16.12 -3.99 -20.40
C LEU A 44 -15.02 -3.49 -21.36
N GLU A 45 -15.32 -2.51 -22.20
CA GLU A 45 -14.39 -1.98 -23.20
C GLU A 45 -13.28 -1.17 -22.51
N LEU A 46 -13.65 -0.21 -21.68
CA LEU A 46 -12.71 0.61 -20.91
C LEU A 46 -11.91 -0.26 -19.93
N THR A 47 -12.55 -1.23 -19.27
CA THR A 47 -11.87 -2.18 -18.39
C THR A 47 -10.74 -2.92 -19.13
N ALA A 48 -11.01 -3.41 -20.34
CA ALA A 48 -10.02 -4.13 -21.13
C ALA A 48 -8.87 -3.21 -21.58
N ALA A 49 -9.19 -1.98 -22.00
CA ALA A 49 -8.20 -0.99 -22.40
C ALA A 49 -7.29 -0.59 -21.23
N LEU A 50 -7.86 -0.28 -20.06
CA LEU A 50 -7.10 0.06 -18.84
C LEU A 50 -6.19 -1.08 -18.42
N LYS A 51 -6.69 -2.33 -18.38
CA LYS A 51 -5.87 -3.51 -18.06
C LYS A 51 -4.67 -3.65 -18.99
N LYS A 52 -4.87 -3.46 -20.29
CA LYS A 52 -3.79 -3.55 -21.28
C LYS A 52 -2.75 -2.44 -21.05
N HIS A 53 -3.21 -1.21 -20.88
CA HIS A 53 -2.35 -0.03 -20.70
C HIS A 53 -1.53 -0.12 -19.40
N LEU A 54 -2.19 -0.38 -18.26
CA LEU A 54 -1.55 -0.54 -16.96
C LEU A 54 -0.53 -1.70 -16.93
N LYS A 55 -0.85 -2.83 -17.57
CA LYS A 55 0.05 -3.97 -17.67
C LYS A 55 1.30 -3.65 -18.47
N ALA A 56 1.18 -2.88 -19.55
CA ALA A 56 2.33 -2.49 -20.37
C ALA A 56 3.36 -1.65 -19.58
N SER A 57 2.91 -0.88 -18.60
CA SER A 57 3.75 -0.01 -17.77
C SER A 57 4.01 -0.56 -16.36
N ASN A 58 3.59 -1.79 -16.06
CA ASN A 58 3.71 -2.41 -14.73
C ASN A 58 3.11 -1.57 -13.57
N MET A 59 2.02 -0.85 -13.84
CA MET A 59 1.35 0.02 -12.88
C MET A 59 0.07 -0.64 -12.36
N GLY A 60 -0.23 -0.46 -11.07
CA GLY A 60 -1.53 -0.80 -10.50
C GLY A 60 -2.55 0.34 -10.67
N LEU A 61 -3.85 0.04 -10.67
CA LEU A 61 -4.89 1.05 -10.49
C LEU A 61 -5.45 0.97 -9.07
N GLN A 62 -5.62 2.12 -8.43
CA GLN A 62 -6.47 2.26 -7.25
C GLN A 62 -7.48 3.37 -7.48
N LEU A 63 -8.72 3.13 -7.05
CA LEU A 63 -9.74 4.15 -7.02
C LEU A 63 -9.74 4.82 -5.67
N LEU A 64 -9.80 6.14 -5.68
CA LEU A 64 -9.84 6.99 -4.51
C LEU A 64 -11.23 7.60 -4.33
N ARG A 65 -11.54 7.96 -3.09
CA ARG A 65 -12.71 8.76 -2.76
C ARG A 65 -12.43 9.60 -1.53
N LYS A 66 -12.90 10.85 -1.50
CA LYS A 66 -12.88 11.64 -0.27
C LYS A 66 -13.75 10.96 0.79
N PRO A 67 -13.29 10.87 2.05
CA PRO A 67 -14.12 10.38 3.14
C PRO A 67 -15.42 11.18 3.27
N GLY A 68 -16.50 10.52 3.69
CA GLY A 68 -17.76 11.20 3.99
C GLY A 68 -18.62 11.58 2.78
N ARG A 69 -19.35 12.70 2.88
CA ARG A 69 -20.34 13.12 1.86
C ARG A 69 -19.69 13.83 0.67
N GLU A 70 -18.55 14.49 0.88
CA GLU A 70 -17.85 15.24 -0.16
C GLU A 70 -17.41 14.34 -1.31
N GLY A 71 -16.98 13.12 -1.02
CA GLY A 71 -16.56 12.12 -2.02
C GLY A 71 -17.68 11.56 -2.89
N ARG A 72 -18.86 12.18 -2.90
CA ARG A 72 -20.00 11.83 -3.77
C ARG A 72 -20.13 12.76 -4.97
N ASN A 73 -19.49 13.93 -4.92
CA ASN A 73 -19.57 14.95 -5.96
C ASN A 73 -18.16 15.20 -6.51
N VAL A 74 -17.89 14.74 -7.72
CA VAL A 74 -16.61 14.90 -8.40
C VAL A 74 -16.93 15.46 -9.78
N GLU A 75 -16.57 16.72 -10.01
CA GLU A 75 -16.71 17.37 -11.33
C GLU A 75 -15.48 17.10 -12.20
N LYS A 76 -14.30 17.12 -11.57
CA LYS A 76 -13.02 16.71 -12.15
C LYS A 76 -12.38 15.65 -11.28
N HIS A 77 -11.76 14.69 -11.92
CA HIS A 77 -11.14 13.56 -11.25
C HIS A 77 -9.70 13.90 -10.89
N ASN A 78 -9.38 13.96 -9.59
CA ASN A 78 -7.97 13.95 -9.19
C ASN A 78 -7.32 12.65 -9.65
N LEU A 79 -6.16 12.75 -10.29
CA LEU A 79 -5.34 11.60 -10.65
C LEU A 79 -3.92 11.80 -10.13
N PHE A 80 -3.39 10.76 -9.50
CA PHE A 80 -2.01 10.72 -9.04
C PHE A 80 -1.26 9.57 -9.71
N LEU A 81 -0.13 9.87 -10.33
CA LEU A 81 0.83 8.87 -10.79
C LEU A 81 1.91 8.70 -9.73
N VAL A 82 2.00 7.49 -9.18
CA VAL A 82 2.98 7.15 -8.14
C VAL A 82 4.02 6.20 -8.72
N PHE A 83 5.24 6.68 -8.87
CA PHE A 83 6.41 5.89 -9.29
C PHE A 83 7.24 5.54 -8.05
N SER A 84 6.99 4.37 -7.48
CA SER A 84 7.46 4.04 -6.12
C SER A 84 8.97 3.86 -6.01
N GLU A 85 9.62 3.32 -7.04
CA GLU A 85 11.09 3.20 -7.07
C GLU A 85 11.78 4.57 -7.05
N ALA A 86 11.18 5.57 -7.71
CA ALA A 86 11.69 6.93 -7.74
C ALA A 86 11.22 7.79 -6.55
N SER A 87 10.29 7.26 -5.72
CA SER A 87 9.60 8.03 -4.68
C SER A 87 8.91 9.30 -5.24
N ILE A 88 8.26 9.17 -6.39
CA ILE A 88 7.60 10.28 -7.09
C ILE A 88 6.08 10.13 -7.06
N ILE A 89 5.40 11.23 -6.71
CA ILE A 89 3.98 11.51 -6.93
C ILE A 89 3.87 12.68 -7.94
N GLU A 90 3.05 12.46 -8.95
CA GLU A 90 2.64 13.46 -9.93
C GLU A 90 1.11 13.59 -9.91
N HIS A 91 0.61 14.81 -9.88
CA HIS A 91 -0.81 15.13 -9.75
C HIS A 91 -1.34 15.82 -11.02
N LEU A 92 -2.48 15.34 -11.48
CA LEU A 92 -3.24 15.80 -12.63
C LEU A 92 -4.73 15.84 -12.27
N GLU A 93 -5.51 16.57 -13.07
CA GLU A 93 -6.97 16.46 -13.10
C GLU A 93 -7.39 15.89 -14.46
N LEU A 94 -8.32 14.94 -14.45
CA LEU A 94 -8.94 14.39 -15.66
C LEU A 94 -10.42 14.74 -15.74
N ASP A 95 -10.93 14.84 -16.96
CA ASP A 95 -12.36 15.04 -17.22
C ASP A 95 -13.11 13.69 -17.19
N ALA A 96 -12.45 12.59 -17.58
CA ALA A 96 -13.02 11.25 -17.55
C ALA A 96 -11.99 10.16 -17.18
N PRO A 97 -12.43 9.01 -16.62
CA PRO A 97 -11.55 7.87 -16.38
C PRO A 97 -10.86 7.31 -17.64
N ALA A 98 -11.46 7.50 -18.81
CA ALA A 98 -10.89 7.04 -20.08
C ALA A 98 -9.61 7.79 -20.47
N ASP A 99 -9.44 9.03 -20.00
CA ASP A 99 -8.28 9.88 -20.31
C ASP A 99 -6.98 9.33 -19.73
N ILE A 100 -7.04 8.36 -18.80
CA ILE A 100 -5.87 7.59 -18.34
C ILE A 100 -5.13 6.94 -19.52
N LEU A 101 -5.85 6.54 -20.57
CA LEU A 101 -5.28 5.82 -21.71
C LEU A 101 -4.34 6.69 -22.57
N ASP A 102 -4.43 8.01 -22.44
CA ASP A 102 -3.59 8.98 -23.15
C ASP A 102 -2.32 9.34 -22.38
N LEU A 103 -2.19 8.89 -21.12
CA LEU A 103 -1.03 9.16 -20.28
C LEU A 103 0.15 8.26 -20.62
N ASP A 104 1.35 8.80 -20.60
CA ASP A 104 2.59 8.03 -20.67
C ASP A 104 3.01 7.59 -19.26
N LEU A 105 2.71 6.35 -18.94
CA LEU A 105 3.03 5.74 -17.64
C LEU A 105 4.43 5.10 -17.59
N SER A 106 5.28 5.30 -18.62
CA SER A 106 6.60 4.65 -18.69
C SER A 106 7.60 5.20 -17.67
N GLY A 107 7.34 6.37 -17.09
CA GLY A 107 8.16 6.96 -16.05
C GLY A 107 7.70 8.37 -15.66
N PRO A 108 8.36 8.98 -14.66
CA PRO A 108 8.04 10.33 -14.21
C PRO A 108 8.39 11.39 -15.27
N GLY A 109 7.70 12.51 -15.22
CA GLY A 109 7.95 13.73 -15.99
C GLY A 109 7.38 13.71 -17.40
N LYS A 110 6.54 12.73 -17.73
CA LYS A 110 6.05 12.50 -19.10
C LYS A 110 4.69 13.15 -19.41
N ASN A 111 3.96 13.56 -18.37
CA ASN A 111 2.55 13.98 -18.50
C ASN A 111 2.30 15.46 -18.20
N ASN A 112 3.36 16.29 -18.11
CA ASN A 112 3.25 17.70 -17.70
C ASN A 112 2.45 17.90 -16.39
N ALA A 113 2.58 16.94 -15.48
CA ALA A 113 1.88 16.87 -14.21
C ALA A 113 2.56 17.74 -13.14
N GLN A 114 1.78 18.18 -12.15
CA GLN A 114 2.35 18.86 -10.99
C GLN A 114 3.05 17.86 -10.08
N ARG A 115 4.28 18.14 -9.66
CA ARG A 115 4.97 17.35 -8.64
C ARG A 115 4.31 17.58 -7.27
N MET A 116 4.06 16.48 -6.55
CA MET A 116 3.66 16.52 -5.14
C MET A 116 4.79 15.93 -4.29
N ASP A 117 5.25 16.72 -3.32
CA ASP A 117 6.39 16.37 -2.44
C ASP A 117 5.93 15.74 -1.12
N GLU A 118 4.70 16.00 -0.70
CA GLU A 118 4.12 15.44 0.51
C GLU A 118 3.54 14.05 0.26
N PRO A 119 3.59 13.14 1.27
CA PRO A 119 3.08 11.78 1.13
C PRO A 119 1.54 11.74 1.04
N MET A 120 1.03 10.57 0.65
CA MET A 120 -0.40 10.25 0.68
C MET A 120 -0.63 8.93 1.44
N LEU A 121 -1.72 8.86 2.19
CA LEU A 121 -2.21 7.67 2.88
C LEU A 121 -3.54 7.21 2.27
N LEU A 122 -3.55 5.98 1.78
CA LEU A 122 -4.71 5.36 1.16
C LEU A 122 -5.29 4.31 2.12
N ILE A 123 -6.50 4.53 2.62
CA ILE A 123 -7.15 3.65 3.59
C ILE A 123 -8.23 2.83 2.88
N CYS A 124 -8.10 1.52 2.86
CA CYS A 124 -9.00 0.66 2.11
C CYS A 124 -10.40 0.61 2.74
N THR A 125 -11.43 1.00 1.98
CA THR A 125 -12.84 1.00 2.42
C THR A 125 -13.75 0.12 1.57
N HIS A 126 -13.15 -0.75 0.75
CA HIS A 126 -13.82 -1.48 -0.32
C HIS A 126 -14.75 -2.61 0.17
N SER A 127 -15.99 -2.25 0.56
CA SER A 127 -16.98 -3.16 1.17
C SER A 127 -17.37 -4.37 0.33
N LYS A 128 -17.43 -4.22 -1.01
CA LYS A 128 -17.80 -5.33 -1.90
C LYS A 128 -16.72 -6.39 -1.98
N ARG A 129 -15.45 -6.03 -1.76
CA ARG A 129 -14.35 -6.99 -1.73
C ARG A 129 -14.35 -7.77 -0.42
N ASP A 130 -14.36 -7.04 0.68
CA ASP A 130 -14.48 -7.63 2.01
C ASP A 130 -15.01 -6.57 2.98
N VAL A 131 -15.95 -6.99 3.81
CA VAL A 131 -16.64 -6.17 4.81
C VAL A 131 -15.68 -5.59 5.88
N CYS A 132 -14.58 -6.28 6.21
CA CYS A 132 -13.59 -5.81 7.18
C CYS A 132 -13.01 -4.44 6.82
N CYS A 133 -12.71 -4.22 5.54
CA CYS A 133 -12.19 -2.94 5.05
C CYS A 133 -13.20 -1.81 5.27
N ALA A 134 -14.48 -2.04 5.01
CA ALA A 134 -15.48 -1.00 5.18
C ALA A 134 -15.76 -0.71 6.66
N LEU A 135 -15.83 -1.75 7.50
CA LEU A 135 -16.13 -1.58 8.93
C LEU A 135 -15.01 -0.88 9.69
N LYS A 136 -13.75 -1.20 9.39
CA LYS A 136 -12.59 -0.65 10.11
C LYS A 136 -11.96 0.55 9.38
N GLY A 137 -11.96 0.56 8.05
CA GLY A 137 -11.30 1.58 7.24
C GLY A 137 -12.08 2.89 7.10
N ARG A 138 -13.41 2.86 6.89
CA ARG A 138 -14.22 4.09 6.76
C ARG A 138 -14.20 5.00 7.98
N PRO A 139 -14.45 4.51 9.21
CA PRO A 139 -14.37 5.38 10.39
C PRO A 139 -12.96 5.93 10.58
N LEU A 140 -11.92 5.13 10.30
CA LEU A 140 -10.53 5.59 10.39
C LEU A 140 -10.24 6.71 9.38
N ALA A 141 -10.60 6.53 8.11
CA ALA A 141 -10.39 7.54 7.08
C ALA A 141 -11.11 8.86 7.40
N ALA A 142 -12.35 8.78 7.88
CA ALA A 142 -13.14 9.94 8.27
C ALA A 142 -12.56 10.69 9.50
N ALA A 143 -11.86 10.00 10.40
CA ALA A 143 -11.24 10.61 11.58
C ALA A 143 -9.86 11.21 11.29
N VAL A 144 -9.10 10.61 10.36
CA VAL A 144 -7.72 10.99 10.06
C VAL A 144 -7.65 12.11 9.01
N GLU A 145 -8.50 12.10 7.98
CA GLU A 145 -8.43 13.07 6.87
C GLU A 145 -8.50 14.55 7.31
N PRO A 146 -9.40 14.95 8.24
CA PRO A 146 -9.50 16.35 8.67
C PRO A 146 -8.24 16.90 9.35
N GLN A 147 -7.30 16.03 9.76
CA GLN A 147 -6.06 16.43 10.46
C GLN A 147 -4.92 16.80 9.49
N PHE A 148 -4.99 16.36 8.24
CA PHE A 148 -3.88 16.50 7.28
C PHE A 148 -4.29 17.18 5.97
N GLY A 149 -5.58 17.35 5.72
CA GLY A 149 -6.10 18.07 4.56
C GLY A 149 -6.40 17.18 3.36
N PRO A 150 -7.03 17.76 2.32
CA PRO A 150 -7.83 17.00 1.39
C PRO A 150 -7.03 16.09 0.47
N LEU A 151 -5.79 16.42 0.10
CA LEU A 151 -5.03 15.65 -0.89
C LEU A 151 -4.23 14.49 -0.29
N HIS A 152 -4.19 14.38 1.03
CA HIS A 152 -3.26 13.48 1.72
C HIS A 152 -3.88 12.16 2.13
N VAL A 153 -5.13 12.15 2.59
CA VAL A 153 -5.78 10.96 3.13
C VAL A 153 -7.01 10.63 2.31
N TRP A 154 -7.07 9.41 1.79
CA TRP A 154 -8.13 8.98 0.89
C TRP A 154 -8.74 7.67 1.34
N GLU A 155 -10.06 7.52 1.15
CA GLU A 155 -10.61 6.18 1.03
C GLU A 155 -10.13 5.57 -0.28
N ALA A 156 -9.80 4.28 -0.27
CA ALA A 156 -9.27 3.57 -1.42
C ALA A 156 -10.03 2.27 -1.71
N SER A 157 -10.00 1.88 -2.99
CA SER A 157 -10.35 0.53 -3.42
C SER A 157 -9.39 -0.51 -2.83
N HIS A 158 -9.55 -1.78 -3.22
CA HIS A 158 -8.89 -2.86 -2.50
C HIS A 158 -7.35 -2.78 -2.54
N THR A 159 -6.74 -2.54 -1.39
CA THR A 159 -5.27 -2.43 -1.25
C THR A 159 -4.55 -3.76 -0.99
N LYS A 160 -5.25 -4.90 -1.01
CA LYS A 160 -4.82 -6.20 -0.45
C LYS A 160 -4.73 -6.17 1.08
N GLY A 161 -5.05 -7.30 1.72
CA GLY A 161 -4.88 -7.47 3.16
C GLY A 161 -6.09 -7.08 4.01
N HIS A 162 -7.32 -7.35 3.56
CA HIS A 162 -8.53 -7.11 4.37
C HIS A 162 -8.54 -7.89 5.70
N ARG A 163 -7.86 -9.05 5.77
CA ARG A 163 -7.61 -9.77 7.02
C ARG A 163 -6.65 -9.05 7.99
N PHE A 164 -6.03 -7.97 7.55
CA PHE A 164 -5.25 -7.05 8.39
C PHE A 164 -5.97 -5.71 8.58
N ALA A 165 -7.28 -5.62 8.30
CA ALA A 165 -7.99 -4.36 8.32
C ALA A 165 -7.88 -3.66 9.70
N PRO A 166 -7.75 -2.31 9.74
CA PRO A 166 -7.66 -1.40 8.59
C PRO A 166 -6.39 -1.62 7.75
N SER A 167 -6.55 -1.80 6.43
CA SER A 167 -5.42 -2.00 5.50
C SER A 167 -5.17 -0.72 4.75
N MET A 168 -3.90 -0.32 4.65
CA MET A 168 -3.51 0.98 4.13
C MET A 168 -2.29 0.90 3.23
N LEU A 169 -2.13 1.88 2.33
CA LEU A 169 -0.90 2.11 1.56
C LEU A 169 -0.38 3.52 1.83
N LEU A 170 0.91 3.65 2.08
CA LEU A 170 1.63 4.92 2.21
C LEU A 170 2.44 5.18 0.94
N MET A 171 2.15 6.30 0.27
CA MET A 171 2.77 6.76 -0.97
C MET A 171 3.74 7.91 -0.66
N PRO A 172 4.82 8.07 -1.47
CA PRO A 172 5.08 7.38 -2.74
C PRO A 172 5.71 5.98 -2.61
N TRP A 173 6.23 5.64 -1.43
CA TRP A 173 7.15 4.51 -1.24
C TRP A 173 6.51 3.11 -1.35
N ASN A 174 5.18 3.03 -1.48
CA ASN A 174 4.44 1.76 -1.55
C ASN A 174 4.59 0.90 -0.27
N TYR A 175 4.61 1.52 0.91
CA TYR A 175 4.54 0.75 2.16
C TYR A 175 3.09 0.33 2.44
N SER A 176 2.88 -0.94 2.76
CA SER A 176 1.59 -1.43 3.23
C SER A 176 1.52 -1.42 4.76
N TYR A 177 0.40 -1.00 5.31
CA TYR A 177 0.13 -1.06 6.75
C TYR A 177 -1.16 -1.83 7.06
N GLY A 178 -1.24 -2.36 8.28
CA GLY A 178 -2.38 -3.12 8.78
C GLY A 178 -2.57 -2.93 10.29
N GLN A 179 -3.77 -3.20 10.79
CA GLN A 179 -4.10 -3.33 12.22
C GLN A 179 -3.89 -2.08 13.08
N LEU A 180 -3.68 -0.90 12.49
CA LEU A 180 -3.51 0.34 13.25
C LEU A 180 -4.84 0.95 13.70
N ASN A 181 -4.81 1.58 14.87
CA ASN A 181 -5.89 2.46 15.34
C ASN A 181 -5.69 3.91 14.83
N GLU A 182 -6.60 4.82 15.22
CA GLU A 182 -6.56 6.23 14.82
C GLU A 182 -5.27 6.95 15.25
N ALA A 183 -4.89 6.84 16.53
CA ALA A 183 -3.70 7.50 17.06
C ALA A 183 -2.42 7.00 16.38
N GLU A 184 -2.30 5.69 16.17
CA GLU A 184 -1.16 5.09 15.46
C GLU A 184 -1.14 5.51 13.98
N THR A 185 -2.30 5.68 13.34
CA THR A 185 -2.38 6.13 11.95
C THR A 185 -1.99 7.61 11.81
N VAL A 186 -2.34 8.44 12.79
CA VAL A 186 -1.86 9.83 12.87
C VAL A 186 -0.35 9.88 13.06
N GLN A 187 0.20 9.04 13.95
CA GLN A 187 1.66 8.94 14.16
C GLN A 187 2.38 8.44 12.90
N LEU A 188 1.83 7.46 12.20
CA LEU A 188 2.33 6.98 10.91
C LEU A 188 2.47 8.15 9.92
N PHE A 189 1.40 8.93 9.74
CA PHE A 189 1.40 9.99 8.74
C PHE A 189 2.28 11.19 9.15
N GLN A 190 2.31 11.56 10.43
CA GLN A 190 3.25 12.56 10.96
C GLN A 190 4.71 12.11 10.80
N GLY A 191 5.00 10.83 11.02
CA GLY A 191 6.31 10.24 10.77
C GLY A 191 6.71 10.37 9.29
N ALA A 192 5.80 10.05 8.38
CA ALA A 192 6.01 10.20 6.94
C ALA A 192 6.31 11.65 6.53
N LEU A 193 5.55 12.62 7.06
CA LEU A 193 5.80 14.06 6.85
C LEU A 193 7.17 14.49 7.39
N ALA A 194 7.63 13.87 8.48
CA ALA A 194 8.95 14.08 9.05
C ALA A 194 10.06 13.21 8.40
N ASN A 195 9.75 12.53 7.28
CA ASN A 195 10.64 11.60 6.57
C ASN A 195 11.20 10.48 7.45
N LYS A 196 10.35 9.89 8.30
CA LYS A 196 10.66 8.78 9.21
C LYS A 196 9.78 7.58 8.93
N LEU A 197 10.39 6.42 8.72
CA LEU A 197 9.70 5.15 8.54
C LEU A 197 9.01 4.74 9.84
N PHE A 198 7.71 4.50 9.75
CA PHE A 198 6.92 3.95 10.86
C PHE A 198 6.93 2.42 10.79
N LEU A 199 7.32 1.76 11.89
CA LEU A 199 7.45 0.30 11.95
C LEU A 199 6.19 -0.41 12.45
N PRO A 200 5.45 0.09 13.46
CA PRO A 200 4.25 -0.60 13.91
C PRO A 200 3.22 -0.77 12.78
N GLY A 201 2.65 -1.97 12.68
CA GLY A 201 1.69 -2.31 11.64
C GLY A 201 2.26 -2.40 10.21
N ASN A 202 3.57 -2.21 10.02
CA ASN A 202 4.20 -2.24 8.69
C ASN A 202 4.23 -3.68 8.15
N ARG A 203 3.74 -3.85 6.93
CA ARG A 203 3.67 -5.13 6.22
C ARG A 203 4.76 -5.29 5.17
N GLY A 204 5.48 -4.21 4.85
CA GLY A 204 6.58 -4.18 3.91
C GLY A 204 6.39 -3.18 2.78
N ARG A 205 7.50 -2.86 2.11
CA ARG A 205 7.55 -2.08 0.88
C ARG A 205 7.20 -2.94 -0.33
N GLY A 206 6.19 -2.55 -1.08
CA GLY A 206 5.69 -3.30 -2.24
C GLY A 206 6.63 -3.31 -3.45
N THR A 207 7.72 -2.54 -3.45
CA THR A 207 8.78 -2.71 -4.47
C THR A 207 9.69 -3.91 -4.19
N TYR A 208 9.63 -4.50 -2.99
CA TYR A 208 10.33 -5.74 -2.64
C TYR A 208 9.38 -6.93 -2.58
N ASP A 209 9.94 -8.12 -2.80
CA ASP A 209 9.23 -9.38 -2.55
C ASP A 209 9.07 -9.65 -1.04
N ALA A 210 8.41 -10.75 -0.68
CA ALA A 210 8.15 -11.06 0.73
C ALA A 210 9.43 -11.21 1.57
N ARG A 211 10.53 -11.71 1.00
CA ARG A 211 11.82 -11.85 1.70
C ARG A 211 12.43 -10.48 1.94
N GLY A 212 12.46 -9.63 0.91
CA GLY A 212 13.01 -8.28 1.02
C GLY A 212 12.20 -7.38 1.95
N GLN A 213 10.86 -7.51 1.95
CA GLN A 213 9.98 -6.82 2.89
C GLN A 213 10.29 -7.18 4.35
N VAL A 214 10.47 -8.47 4.66
CA VAL A 214 10.81 -8.92 6.02
C VAL A 214 12.21 -8.42 6.41
N ALA A 215 13.18 -8.52 5.51
CA ALA A 215 14.55 -8.09 5.76
C ALA A 215 14.67 -6.57 6.00
N GLU A 216 14.01 -5.75 5.18
CA GLU A 216 14.01 -4.29 5.33
C GLU A 216 13.45 -3.88 6.71
N ILE A 217 12.31 -4.46 7.10
CA ILE A 217 11.69 -4.17 8.40
C ILE A 217 12.59 -4.63 9.55
N ALA A 218 13.12 -5.86 9.49
CA ALA A 218 13.97 -6.41 10.54
C ALA A 218 15.25 -5.58 10.75
N VAL A 219 15.84 -5.04 9.67
CA VAL A 219 17.01 -4.16 9.77
C VAL A 219 16.64 -2.77 10.26
N ALA A 220 15.51 -2.21 9.82
CA ALA A 220 15.03 -0.94 10.35
C ALA A 220 14.74 -1.01 11.87
N GLU A 221 14.24 -2.16 12.36
CA GLU A 221 14.08 -2.43 13.79
C GLU A 221 15.44 -2.55 14.51
N ALA A 222 16.39 -3.30 13.94
CA ALA A 222 17.71 -3.52 14.52
C ALA A 222 18.60 -2.28 14.52
N PHE A 223 18.38 -1.34 13.59
CA PHE A 223 19.15 -0.10 13.49
C PHE A 223 19.01 0.77 14.75
N GLY A 224 17.85 0.70 15.44
CA GLY A 224 17.61 1.37 16.72
C GLY A 224 17.37 2.88 16.64
N GLU A 225 17.51 3.48 15.46
CA GLU A 225 17.25 4.90 15.19
C GLU A 225 16.23 5.06 14.05
N ALA A 226 15.77 6.30 13.83
CA ALA A 226 14.81 6.58 12.77
C ALA A 226 15.44 6.44 11.38
N VAL A 227 14.89 5.55 10.57
CA VAL A 227 15.28 5.35 9.17
C VAL A 227 14.35 6.15 8.25
N GLN A 228 14.87 6.69 7.15
CA GLN A 228 14.02 7.35 6.15
C GLN A 228 13.26 6.31 5.30
N PRO A 229 12.00 6.55 4.93
CA PRO A 229 11.27 5.66 4.03
C PRO A 229 12.05 5.40 2.73
N ALA A 230 12.06 4.14 2.28
CA ALA A 230 12.75 3.66 1.09
C ALA A 230 14.28 3.90 1.02
N SER A 231 14.93 4.30 2.12
CA SER A 231 16.38 4.54 2.11
C SER A 231 17.22 3.28 2.19
N LEU A 232 16.66 2.19 2.74
CA LEU A 232 17.34 0.89 2.81
C LEU A 232 17.31 0.19 1.44
N GLN A 233 18.50 -0.17 0.96
CA GLN A 233 18.66 -0.97 -0.25
C GLN A 233 18.69 -2.45 0.12
N VAL A 234 17.88 -3.26 -0.56
CA VAL A 234 17.75 -4.69 -0.30
C VAL A 234 18.26 -5.47 -1.50
N GLN A 235 19.16 -6.41 -1.24
CA GLN A 235 19.71 -7.32 -2.23
C GLN A 235 19.43 -8.77 -1.78
N LEU A 236 18.76 -9.52 -2.64
CA LEU A 236 18.50 -10.94 -2.39
C LEU A 236 19.77 -11.75 -2.66
N GLU A 237 20.13 -12.62 -1.73
CA GLU A 237 21.13 -13.65 -1.91
C GLU A 237 20.49 -15.05 -1.85
N GLU A 238 21.28 -16.08 -2.14
CA GLU A 238 20.80 -17.47 -2.19
C GLU A 238 20.17 -17.89 -0.85
N ASN A 239 20.86 -17.63 0.26
CA ASN A 239 20.46 -18.08 1.60
C ASN A 239 20.11 -16.96 2.59
N SER A 240 20.32 -15.70 2.21
CA SER A 240 20.13 -14.53 3.06
C SER A 240 19.58 -13.36 2.24
N VAL A 241 19.34 -12.24 2.90
CA VAL A 241 19.05 -10.96 2.27
C VAL A 241 19.99 -9.93 2.86
N VAL A 242 20.75 -9.23 2.02
CA VAL A 242 21.61 -8.13 2.45
C VAL A 242 20.82 -6.82 2.39
N VAL A 243 20.84 -6.06 3.47
CA VAL A 243 20.23 -4.73 3.55
C VAL A 243 21.33 -3.72 3.83
N THR A 244 21.38 -2.65 3.04
CA THR A 244 22.41 -1.61 3.15
C THR A 244 21.76 -0.27 3.48
N HIS A 245 22.26 0.39 4.52
CA HIS A 245 21.91 1.76 4.87
C HIS A 245 22.74 2.74 4.01
N PRO A 246 22.20 3.92 3.63
CA PRO A 246 22.93 4.90 2.81
C PRO A 246 24.27 5.36 3.40
N GLU A 247 24.45 5.26 4.71
CA GLU A 247 25.72 5.59 5.40
C GLU A 247 26.79 4.49 5.29
N GLY A 248 26.51 3.41 4.53
CA GLY A 248 27.47 2.35 4.21
C GLY A 248 27.44 1.14 5.13
N ARG A 249 26.69 1.19 6.23
CA ARG A 249 26.45 0.03 7.11
C ARG A 249 25.56 -0.98 6.39
N SER A 250 25.82 -2.27 6.59
CA SER A 250 25.04 -3.34 5.97
C SER A 250 24.79 -4.49 6.94
N TRP A 251 23.70 -5.22 6.71
CA TRP A 251 23.29 -6.37 7.51
C TRP A 251 22.93 -7.52 6.61
N SER A 252 23.33 -8.73 7.00
CA SER A 252 22.78 -9.97 6.46
C SER A 252 21.61 -10.42 7.32
N VAL A 253 20.48 -10.72 6.66
CA VAL A 253 19.27 -11.22 7.29
C VAL A 253 19.03 -12.67 6.84
N GLU A 254 19.08 -13.59 7.79
CA GLU A 254 18.67 -14.98 7.58
C GLU A 254 17.15 -15.09 7.81
N LEU A 255 16.46 -15.77 6.90
CA LEU A 255 15.00 -15.87 6.87
C LEU A 255 14.55 -17.33 6.97
N ASP A 256 13.55 -17.58 7.82
CA ASP A 256 12.85 -18.86 7.86
C ASP A 256 11.46 -18.73 7.24
N ARG A 257 11.00 -19.82 6.62
CA ARG A 257 9.60 -19.94 6.17
C ARG A 257 8.84 -20.81 7.14
N ILE A 258 7.91 -20.21 7.86
CA ILE A 258 7.07 -20.89 8.86
C ILE A 258 5.67 -21.19 8.31
N GLU A 259 5.04 -22.22 8.87
CA GLU A 259 3.62 -22.47 8.68
C GLU A 259 2.81 -21.72 9.75
N VAL A 260 1.65 -21.20 9.35
CA VAL A 260 0.76 -20.47 10.24
C VAL A 260 -0.63 -21.08 10.17
N GLU A 261 -1.11 -21.60 11.29
CA GLU A 261 -2.42 -22.21 11.38
C GLU A 261 -3.54 -21.18 11.56
N GLY A 262 -4.73 -21.54 11.10
CA GLY A 262 -5.94 -20.74 11.35
C GLY A 262 -6.08 -19.48 10.50
N VAL A 263 -5.30 -19.32 9.42
CA VAL A 263 -5.38 -18.15 8.54
C VAL A 263 -6.74 -18.14 7.82
N VAL A 264 -7.50 -17.07 8.02
CA VAL A 264 -8.74 -16.81 7.28
C VAL A 264 -8.45 -15.75 6.23
N SER A 265 -8.48 -16.13 4.95
CA SER A 265 -8.09 -15.23 3.87
C SER A 265 -9.08 -14.09 3.68
N SER A 266 -10.38 -14.39 3.64
CA SER A 266 -11.51 -13.46 3.53
C SER A 266 -12.63 -13.81 4.51
N CYS A 267 -13.49 -12.85 4.83
CA CYS A 267 -14.70 -13.09 5.59
C CYS A 267 -15.57 -14.18 4.95
N GLY A 268 -15.84 -15.24 5.70
CA GLY A 268 -16.63 -16.40 5.23
C GLY A 268 -15.77 -17.57 4.77
N ASP A 269 -14.46 -17.38 4.56
CA ASP A 269 -13.55 -18.49 4.28
C ASP A 269 -13.37 -19.38 5.50
N GLN A 270 -13.12 -20.67 5.26
CA GLN A 270 -12.65 -21.58 6.29
C GLN A 270 -11.19 -21.29 6.64
N PRO A 271 -10.79 -21.42 7.92
CA PRO A 271 -9.38 -21.33 8.32
C PRO A 271 -8.53 -22.36 7.59
N LYS A 272 -7.29 -21.99 7.25
CA LYS A 272 -6.31 -22.87 6.59
C LYS A 272 -4.90 -22.61 7.10
N THR A 273 -4.01 -23.55 6.83
CA THR A 273 -2.56 -23.36 6.99
C THR A 273 -2.04 -22.40 5.92
N GLY A 274 -1.47 -21.28 6.36
CA GLY A 274 -0.72 -20.33 5.55
C GLY A 274 0.78 -20.53 5.67
N LYS A 275 1.55 -19.70 4.95
CA LYS A 275 3.01 -19.64 5.06
C LYS A 275 3.43 -18.18 5.20
N ALA A 276 4.42 -17.94 6.05
CA ALA A 276 5.00 -16.62 6.25
C ALA A 276 6.53 -16.71 6.26
N TRP A 277 7.18 -15.63 5.84
CA TRP A 277 8.61 -15.43 6.07
C TRP A 277 8.80 -14.69 7.38
N VAL A 278 9.81 -15.07 8.15
CA VAL A 278 10.22 -14.37 9.38
C VAL A 278 11.73 -14.20 9.39
N ALA A 279 12.20 -13.09 9.96
CA ALA A 279 13.62 -12.91 10.21
C ALA A 279 14.05 -13.82 11.36
N ARG A 280 14.99 -14.73 11.09
CA ARG A 280 15.58 -15.60 12.10
C ARG A 280 16.73 -14.89 12.82
N GLN A 281 17.57 -14.21 12.05
CA GLN A 281 18.77 -13.55 12.56
C GLN A 281 19.12 -12.35 11.68
N VAL A 282 19.47 -11.24 12.33
CA VAL A 282 20.02 -10.03 11.68
C VAL A 282 21.44 -9.87 12.20
N THR A 283 22.41 -9.86 11.28
CA THR A 283 23.84 -9.73 11.63
C THR A 283 24.43 -8.57 10.86
N GLU A 284 24.97 -7.57 11.57
CA GLU A 284 25.71 -6.48 10.95
C GLU A 284 26.99 -7.03 10.32
N LEU A 285 27.21 -6.70 9.05
CA LEU A 285 28.39 -7.10 8.32
C LEU A 285 29.53 -6.15 8.68
N SER A 286 30.69 -6.71 9.02
CA SER A 286 31.91 -5.93 9.19
C SER A 286 32.36 -5.45 7.81
N GLY A 287 32.45 -4.13 7.64
CA GLY A 287 32.98 -3.49 6.42
C GLY A 287 34.47 -3.72 6.21
#